data_AF-A0A1I8I5F4-F1
#
_entry.id   AF-A0A1I8I5F4-F1
#
_cell.length_a   1.000
_cell.length_b   1.000
_cell.length_c   1.000
_cell.angle_alpha   90.00
_cell.angle_beta   90.00
_cell.angle_gamma   90.00
#
_symmetry.space_group_name_H-M   'P 1'
#
loop_
_entity.id
_entity.type
_entity.pdbx_description
1 polymer ?
#
loop_
_entity_poly.entity_id
_entity_poly.type
_entity_poly.pdbx_seq_one_letter_code
_entity_poly.pdbx_strand_id
1 'polypeptide(L)'
;SPEAWQAAAHHLDWGFHRLSDDFQQDRRLSEELHRLLSDAGFTEQRAKCQQRLAEWLEDVAQVLTQEHRRMTGSYAEGWANSLVQVNGRTAADSDIDWTVLIAGQEFHLEGGCDEKGSCGDATRL
;
A
#
# COMPACT_ATOMS: atom_id res chain seq x y z
N SER A 1 50.92 12.17 14.54
CA SER A 1 51.20 12.47 15.96
C SER A 1 50.00 11.97 16.78
N PRO A 2 50.08 11.93 18.12
CA PRO A 2 48.94 11.61 19.00
C PRO A 2 47.68 12.46 18.73
N GLU A 3 47.86 13.70 18.26
CA GLU A 3 46.76 14.63 17.94
C GLU A 3 45.90 14.15 16.76
N ALA A 4 46.51 13.50 15.76
CA ALA A 4 45.78 12.96 14.62
C ALA A 4 44.82 11.83 15.01
N TRP A 5 45.19 11.03 16.02
CA TRP A 5 44.33 9.96 16.54
C TRP A 5 43.18 10.51 17.39
N GLN A 6 43.42 11.56 18.17
CA GLN A 6 42.37 12.24 18.94
C GLN A 6 41.36 12.92 18.00
N ALA A 7 41.82 13.61 16.96
CA ALA A 7 40.94 14.23 15.97
C ALA A 7 40.06 13.20 15.25
N ALA A 8 40.63 12.04 14.86
CA ALA A 8 39.87 10.95 14.25
C ALA A 8 38.84 10.33 15.20
N ALA A 9 39.19 10.15 16.48
CA ALA A 9 38.27 9.63 17.49
C ALA A 9 37.08 10.57 17.73
N HIS A 10 37.32 11.87 17.86
CA HIS A 10 36.25 12.87 18.00
C HIS A 10 35.33 12.93 16.77
N HIS A 11 35.87 12.75 15.57
CA HIS A 11 35.09 12.78 14.34
C HIS A 11 34.18 11.55 14.19
N LEU A 12 34.64 10.39 14.68
CA LEU A 12 33.84 9.16 14.73
C LEU A 12 32.75 9.26 15.81
N ASP A 13 33.10 9.72 17.01
CA ASP A 13 32.18 9.91 18.13
C ASP A 13 31.03 10.87 17.77
N TRP A 14 31.35 12.01 17.13
CA TRP A 14 30.35 12.94 16.64
C TRP A 14 29.46 12.34 15.52
N GLY A 15 30.05 11.52 14.65
CA GLY A 15 29.30 10.78 13.63
C GLY A 15 28.32 9.76 14.24
N PHE A 16 28.74 9.03 15.27
CA PHE A 16 27.88 8.10 16.01
C PHE A 16 26.75 8.81 16.76
N HIS A 17 27.04 9.95 17.40
CA HIS A 17 26.02 10.76 18.06
C HIS A 17 24.98 11.29 17.07
N ARG A 18 25.41 11.83 15.92
CA ARG A 18 24.49 12.29 14.87
C ARG A 18 23.61 11.17 14.33
N LEU A 19 24.17 10.00 14.03
CA LEU A 19 23.38 8.85 13.55
C LEU A 19 22.40 8.33 14.61
N SER A 20 22.79 8.38 15.89
CA SER A 20 21.90 8.02 16.99
C SER A 20 20.75 9.01 17.13
N ASP A 21 21.04 10.32 17.03
CA ASP A 21 20.03 11.38 17.08
C ASP A 21 19.05 11.28 15.91
N ASP A 22 19.54 11.00 14.69
CA ASP A 22 18.73 10.76 13.49
C ASP A 22 17.79 9.55 13.71
N PHE A 23 18.31 8.44 14.23
CA PHE A 23 17.49 7.25 14.54
C PHE A 23 16.42 7.53 15.61
N GLN A 24 16.76 8.32 16.64
CA GLN A 24 15.80 8.71 17.68
C GLN A 24 14.74 9.68 17.16
N GLN A 25 15.09 10.53 16.19
CA GLN A 25 14.15 11.40 15.52
C GLN A 25 13.20 10.60 14.62
N ASP A 26 13.72 9.69 13.79
CA ASP A 26 12.92 8.84 12.91
C ASP A 26 11.94 7.95 13.69
N ARG A 27 12.38 7.41 14.83
CA ARG A 27 11.50 6.64 15.72
C ARG A 27 10.35 7.50 16.25
N ARG A 28 10.63 8.71 16.72
CA ARG A 28 9.58 9.63 17.23
C ARG A 28 8.58 10.01 16.15
N LEU A 29 9.06 10.31 14.94
CA LEU A 29 8.21 10.61 13.79
C LEU A 29 7.34 9.41 13.39
N SER A 30 7.92 8.20 13.43
CA SER A 30 7.17 6.97 13.12
C SER A 30 6.08 6.69 14.15
N GLU A 31 6.36 6.89 15.44
CA GLU A 31 5.37 6.76 16.52
C GLU A 31 4.26 7.80 16.40
N GLU A 32 4.59 9.05 16.07
CA GLU A 32 3.61 10.11 15.84
C GLU A 32 2.73 9.81 14.63
N LEU A 33 3.31 9.36 13.51
CA LEU A 33 2.56 8.94 12.32
C LEU A 33 1.62 7.77 12.64
N HIS A 34 2.12 6.74 13.33
CA HIS A 34 1.30 5.59 13.71
C HIS A 34 0.10 6.00 14.58
N ARG A 35 0.32 6.89 15.54
CA ARG A 35 -0.75 7.46 16.37
C ARG A 35 -1.76 8.23 15.52
N LEU A 36 -1.30 9.13 14.65
CA LEU A 36 -2.19 9.92 13.79
C LEU A 36 -3.02 9.04 12.84
N LEU A 37 -2.41 7.99 12.26
CA LEU A 37 -3.11 7.01 11.44
C LEU A 37 -4.14 6.21 12.25
N SER A 38 -3.76 5.77 13.45
CA SER A 38 -4.67 5.05 14.35
C SER A 38 -5.85 5.91 14.80
N ASP A 39 -5.58 7.17 15.15
CA ASP A 39 -6.59 8.17 15.54
C ASP A 39 -7.49 8.52 14.34
N ALA A 40 -6.94 8.56 13.13
CA ALA A 40 -7.71 8.66 11.90
C ALA A 40 -8.49 7.37 11.60
N GLY A 41 -8.24 6.26 12.29
CA GLY A 41 -8.98 5.00 12.18
C GLY A 41 -8.39 3.97 11.22
N PHE A 42 -7.15 4.16 10.76
CA PHE A 42 -6.36 3.11 10.10
C PHE A 42 -5.91 2.08 11.12
N THR A 43 -6.82 1.15 11.43
CA THR A 43 -6.59 0.07 12.40
C THR A 43 -6.76 -1.28 11.72
N GLU A 44 -6.05 -2.30 12.21
CA GLU A 44 -6.11 -3.66 11.66
C GLU A 44 -7.55 -4.20 11.65
N GLN A 45 -8.32 -3.96 12.72
CA GLN A 45 -9.71 -4.39 12.82
C GLN A 45 -10.58 -3.78 11.71
N ARG A 46 -10.36 -2.50 11.38
CA ARG A 46 -11.13 -1.80 10.35
C ARG A 46 -10.70 -2.22 8.95
N ALA A 47 -9.40 -2.41 8.72
CA ALA A 47 -8.90 -2.97 7.47
C ALA A 47 -9.54 -4.34 7.20
N LYS A 48 -9.55 -5.25 8.18
CA LYS A 48 -10.22 -6.57 8.06
C LYS A 48 -11.71 -6.44 7.78
N CYS A 49 -12.39 -5.47 8.38
CA CYS A 49 -13.81 -5.23 8.15
C CYS A 49 -14.08 -4.75 6.72
N GLN A 50 -13.28 -3.77 6.24
CA GLN A 50 -13.37 -3.26 4.87
C GLN A 50 -13.09 -4.35 3.84
N GLN A 51 -12.05 -5.16 4.05
CA GLN A 51 -11.72 -6.29 3.17
C GLN A 51 -12.86 -7.31 3.08
N ARG A 52 -13.49 -7.66 4.21
CA ARG A 52 -14.67 -8.56 4.21
C ARG A 52 -15.88 -7.95 3.49
N LEU A 53 -16.07 -6.64 3.63
CA LEU A 53 -17.13 -5.95 2.90
C LEU A 53 -16.83 -5.93 1.39
N ALA A 54 -15.56 -5.76 1.00
CA ALA A 54 -15.11 -5.84 -0.38
C ALA A 54 -15.34 -7.25 -0.97
N GLU A 55 -14.99 -8.31 -0.24
CA GLU A 55 -15.29 -9.70 -0.60
C GLU A 55 -16.79 -9.92 -0.82
N TRP A 56 -17.62 -9.45 0.12
CA TRP A 56 -19.07 -9.59 -0.01
C TRP A 56 -19.65 -8.80 -1.21
N LEU A 57 -19.15 -7.58 -1.44
CA LEU A 57 -19.54 -6.78 -2.59
C LEU A 57 -19.11 -7.42 -3.92
N GLU A 58 -17.95 -8.07 -3.95
CA GLU A 58 -17.48 -8.88 -5.07
C GLU A 58 -18.43 -10.03 -5.37
N ASP A 59 -18.81 -10.82 -4.35
CA ASP A 59 -19.76 -11.93 -4.50
C ASP A 59 -21.11 -11.46 -5.06
N VAL A 60 -21.65 -10.36 -4.51
CA VAL A 60 -22.91 -9.77 -4.99
C VAL A 60 -22.78 -9.29 -6.43
N ALA A 61 -21.69 -8.62 -6.79
CA ALA A 61 -21.45 -8.14 -8.14
C ALA A 61 -21.38 -9.30 -9.15
N GLN A 62 -20.66 -10.38 -8.81
CA GLN A 62 -20.57 -11.57 -9.66
C GLN A 62 -21.93 -12.21 -9.92
N VAL A 63 -22.78 -12.31 -8.88
CA VAL A 63 -24.16 -12.84 -9.03
C VAL A 63 -25.01 -11.95 -9.94
N LEU A 64 -24.89 -10.63 -9.81
CA LEU A 64 -25.70 -9.68 -10.57
C LEU A 64 -25.27 -9.52 -12.02
N THR A 65 -23.95 -9.54 -12.29
CA THR A 65 -23.42 -9.26 -13.63
C THR A 65 -23.09 -10.52 -14.42
N GLN A 66 -23.00 -11.69 -13.77
CA GLN A 66 -22.54 -12.94 -14.38
C GLN A 66 -21.13 -12.83 -15.00
N GLU A 67 -20.34 -11.87 -14.56
CA GLU A 67 -18.97 -11.64 -14.99
C GLU A 67 -18.00 -12.01 -13.86
N HIS A 68 -16.79 -12.44 -14.21
CA HIS A 68 -15.71 -12.63 -13.24
C HIS A 68 -15.13 -11.25 -12.84
N ARG A 69 -15.86 -10.55 -11.98
CA ARG A 69 -15.43 -9.29 -11.38
C ARG A 69 -14.60 -9.55 -10.14
N ARG A 70 -13.49 -8.82 -10.02
CA ARG A 70 -12.62 -8.79 -8.85
C ARG A 70 -12.55 -7.36 -8.34
N MET A 71 -12.80 -7.14 -7.06
CA MET A 71 -12.60 -5.82 -6.47
C MET A 71 -11.10 -5.57 -6.27
N THR A 72 -10.65 -4.36 -6.53
CA THR A 72 -9.25 -3.93 -6.39
C THR A 72 -9.19 -2.58 -5.68
N GLY A 73 -7.96 -2.08 -5.46
CA GLY A 73 -7.74 -0.76 -4.90
C GLY A 73 -8.03 -0.66 -3.40
N SER A 74 -8.19 0.58 -2.94
CA SER A 74 -8.11 0.92 -1.50
C SER A 74 -9.12 0.16 -0.62
N TYR A 75 -10.31 -0.15 -1.14
CA TYR A 75 -11.34 -0.92 -0.43
C TYR A 75 -10.96 -2.39 -0.27
N ALA A 76 -10.48 -3.03 -1.34
CA ALA A 76 -10.04 -4.43 -1.31
C ALA A 76 -8.80 -4.63 -0.42
N GLU A 77 -8.00 -3.59 -0.21
CA GLU A 77 -6.78 -3.66 0.60
C GLU A 77 -6.98 -3.19 2.04
N GLY A 78 -8.13 -2.60 2.38
CA GLY A 78 -8.42 -2.09 3.73
C GLY A 78 -7.75 -0.75 4.05
N TRP A 79 -7.35 -0.01 3.01
CA TRP A 79 -6.82 1.36 3.09
C TRP A 79 -7.88 2.42 2.78
N ALA A 80 -9.11 1.99 2.47
CA ALA A 80 -10.21 2.90 2.15
C ALA A 80 -10.51 3.83 3.33
N ASN A 81 -11.08 4.99 2.98
CA ASN A 81 -11.35 6.09 3.90
C ASN A 81 -11.99 5.60 5.22
N SER A 82 -11.42 6.07 6.32
CA SER A 82 -11.98 5.84 7.65
C SER A 82 -13.29 6.60 7.82
N LEU A 83 -14.40 5.91 7.56
CA LEU A 83 -15.79 6.37 7.61
C LEU A 83 -16.24 7.09 8.91
N VAL A 84 -15.38 7.29 9.91
CA VAL A 84 -15.76 7.83 11.23
C VAL A 84 -15.00 9.11 11.62
N GLN A 85 -13.73 9.35 11.21
CA GLN A 85 -12.95 10.62 11.42
C GLN A 85 -11.83 10.72 10.35
N VAL A 86 -11.33 11.87 9.81
CA VAL A 86 -11.49 13.34 10.00
C VAL A 86 -12.12 13.98 8.74
N ASN A 87 -13.26 13.48 8.28
CA ASN A 87 -14.54 14.20 8.37
C ASN A 87 -15.71 13.22 8.17
N GLY A 88 -15.44 11.91 8.23
CA GLY A 88 -16.41 10.84 7.98
C GLY A 88 -16.99 10.85 6.56
N ARG A 89 -16.44 11.65 5.65
CA ARG A 89 -16.85 11.70 4.25
C ARG A 89 -15.83 10.92 3.45
N THR A 90 -16.29 9.84 2.83
CA THR A 90 -15.75 9.34 1.58
C THR A 90 -15.54 10.56 0.68
N ALA A 91 -14.29 10.81 0.27
CA ALA A 91 -14.03 11.94 -0.60
C ALA A 91 -14.81 11.72 -1.91
N ALA A 92 -15.23 12.78 -2.57
CA ALA A 92 -16.12 12.66 -3.74
C ALA A 92 -15.47 11.87 -4.90
N ASP A 93 -14.15 11.68 -4.83
CA ASP A 93 -13.28 10.93 -5.74
C ASP A 93 -12.87 9.56 -5.19
N SER A 94 -13.38 9.14 -4.02
CA SER A 94 -13.12 7.81 -3.48
C SER A 94 -13.98 6.79 -4.22
N ASP A 95 -13.41 6.24 -5.29
CA ASP A 95 -14.05 5.25 -6.13
C ASP A 95 -13.90 3.82 -5.55
N ILE A 96 -14.71 2.90 -6.06
CA ILE A 96 -14.53 1.46 -5.85
C ILE A 96 -13.99 0.90 -7.15
N ASP A 97 -12.77 0.37 -7.09
CA ASP A 97 -12.09 -0.17 -8.26
C ASP A 97 -12.46 -1.64 -8.49
N TRP A 98 -12.64 -2.01 -9.76
CA TRP A 98 -12.97 -3.37 -10.16
C TRP A 98 -12.22 -3.74 -11.43
N THR A 99 -11.81 -5.00 -11.52
CA THR A 99 -11.28 -5.61 -12.73
C THR A 99 -12.20 -6.72 -13.19
N VAL A 100 -12.54 -6.75 -14.49
CA VAL A 100 -13.28 -7.85 -15.12
C VAL A 100 -12.28 -8.79 -15.78
N LEU A 101 -12.28 -10.05 -15.37
CA LEU A 101 -11.47 -11.09 -16.01
C LEU A 101 -12.32 -11.81 -17.06
N ILE A 102 -11.89 -11.75 -18.32
CA ILE A 102 -12.55 -12.43 -19.43
C ILE A 102 -12.01 -13.85 -19.50
N ALA A 103 -12.88 -14.86 -19.34
CA ALA A 103 -12.48 -16.26 -19.40
C ALA A 103 -11.87 -16.60 -20.76
N GLY A 104 -10.70 -17.25 -20.75
CA GLY A 104 -9.96 -17.61 -21.96
C GLY A 104 -9.12 -16.48 -22.56
N GLN A 105 -9.15 -15.26 -22.01
CA GLN A 105 -8.25 -14.19 -22.41
C GLN A 105 -6.92 -14.33 -21.67
N GLU A 106 -5.84 -14.50 -22.43
CA GLU A 106 -4.48 -14.38 -21.89
C GLU A 106 -4.08 -12.91 -21.86
N PHE A 107 -3.55 -12.48 -20.71
CA PHE A 107 -3.05 -11.13 -20.46
C PHE A 107 -1.57 -11.21 -20.17
N HIS A 108 -0.78 -10.41 -20.87
CA HIS A 108 0.67 -10.40 -20.74
C HIS A 108 1.09 -9.04 -20.18
N LEU A 109 1.88 -9.05 -19.11
CA LEU A 109 2.50 -7.83 -18.60
C LEU A 109 3.47 -7.28 -19.64
N GLU A 110 3.43 -5.98 -19.87
CA GLU A 110 4.37 -5.32 -20.78
C GLU A 110 5.82 -5.60 -20.33
N GLY A 111 6.65 -6.10 -21.26
CA GLY A 111 8.03 -6.51 -20.99
C GLY A 111 8.19 -7.85 -20.24
N GLY A 112 7.11 -8.55 -19.91
CA GLY A 112 7.13 -9.82 -19.18
C GLY A 112 7.13 -11.08 -20.05
N CYS A 113 6.87 -10.98 -21.36
CA CYS A 113 7.01 -12.08 -22.32
C CYS A 113 8.22 -11.83 -23.22
N ASP A 114 9.16 -12.77 -23.25
CA ASP A 114 10.13 -12.87 -24.33
C ASP A 114 9.36 -13.24 -25.61
N GLU A 115 9.49 -12.49 -26.70
CA GLU A 115 8.71 -12.62 -27.95
C GLU A 115 8.81 -14.00 -28.66
N LYS A 116 9.36 -15.02 -28.01
CA LYS A 116 9.49 -16.40 -28.48
C LYS A 116 8.40 -17.29 -27.86
N GLY A 117 7.17 -17.18 -28.37
CA GLY A 117 6.04 -18.02 -27.96
C GLY A 117 4.71 -17.59 -28.56
N SER A 118 3.60 -18.20 -28.14
CA SER A 118 2.22 -17.90 -28.58
C SER A 118 1.69 -16.50 -28.21
N CYS A 119 2.57 -15.56 -27.83
CA CYS A 119 2.27 -14.19 -27.44
C CYS A 119 1.73 -13.31 -28.60
N GLY A 120 1.43 -13.89 -29.78
CA GLY A 120 0.97 -13.17 -30.96
C GLY A 120 -0.45 -12.60 -30.86
N ASP A 121 -1.32 -13.26 -30.10
CA ASP A 121 -2.75 -12.91 -29.99
C ASP A 121 -3.15 -12.39 -28.59
N ALA A 122 -2.18 -12.25 -27.67
CA ALA A 122 -2.44 -11.81 -26.31
C ALA A 122 -2.69 -10.30 -26.22
N THR A 123 -3.68 -9.89 -25.42
CA THR A 123 -3.95 -8.47 -25.16
C THR A 123 -2.86 -7.92 -24.21
N ARG A 124 -2.18 -6.85 -24.63
CA ARG A 124 -1.23 -6.12 -23.78
C ARG A 124 -1.99 -5.22 -22.81
N LEU A 125 -1.64 -5.29 -21.53
CA LEU A 125 -2.14 -4.43 -20.46
C LEU A 125 -1.20 -3.26 -20.20
#